data_AF-A0A1V5FLI4-F1
#
_entry.id   AF-A0A1V5FLI4-F1
#
_cell.length_a   1.000
_cell.length_b   1.000
_cell.length_c   1.000
_cell.angle_alpha   90.00
_cell.angle_beta   90.00
_cell.angle_gamma   90.00
#
_symmetry.space_group_name_H-M   'P 1'
#
loop_
_entity.id
_entity.type
_entity.pdbx_description
1 polymer ?
#
loop_
_entity_poly.entity_id
_entity_poly.type
_entity_poly.pdbx_seq_one_letter_code
_entity_poly.pdbx_strand_id
1 'polypeptide(L)'
;MIIGVAGSGQEISTRPFQLVTGRKWLGTAFGGVKGRSQLPDMVEEAMRGDIRLAPFVTHTMPLDAINEAFDLMHAGKSIRSVIHY
;
A
#
# COMPACT_ATOMS: atom_id res chain seq x y z
N MET A 1 11.84 -6.37 -5.03
CA MET A 1 11.08 -6.48 -3.77
C MET A 1 9.64 -6.76 -4.13
N ILE A 2 9.01 -7.76 -3.51
CA ILE A 2 7.62 -8.13 -3.72
C ILE A 2 6.78 -7.44 -2.65
N ILE A 3 5.81 -6.64 -3.07
CA ILE A 3 4.89 -5.88 -2.19
C ILE A 3 3.43 -6.28 -2.47
N GLY A 4 3.11 -6.60 -3.73
CA GLY A 4 1.78 -7.06 -4.12
C GLY A 4 1.47 -8.47 -3.60
N VAL A 5 0.18 -8.76 -3.43
CA VAL A 5 -0.32 -10.07 -3.03
C VAL A 5 -0.85 -10.78 -4.28
N ALA A 6 -0.24 -11.92 -4.63
CA ALA A 6 -0.68 -12.72 -5.77
C ALA A 6 -1.94 -13.52 -5.43
N GLY A 7 -2.72 -13.88 -6.46
CA GLY A 7 -3.85 -14.81 -6.31
C GLY A 7 -3.41 -16.20 -5.87
N SER A 8 -4.36 -17.02 -5.42
CA SER A 8 -4.10 -18.40 -4.98
C SER A 8 -3.47 -19.24 -6.10
N GLY A 9 -2.44 -20.02 -5.75
CA GLY A 9 -1.75 -20.93 -6.67
C GLY A 9 -0.84 -20.26 -7.70
N GLN A 10 -0.65 -18.94 -7.63
CA GLN A 10 0.24 -18.22 -8.56
C GLN A 10 1.70 -18.33 -8.12
N GLU A 11 2.59 -18.55 -9.09
CA GLU A 11 4.03 -18.64 -8.86
C GLU A 11 4.80 -17.53 -9.59
N ILE A 12 5.93 -17.15 -9.00
CA ILE A 12 6.94 -16.31 -9.64
C ILE A 12 8.15 -17.17 -9.97
N SER A 13 8.71 -16.99 -11.16
CA SER A 13 9.90 -17.73 -11.60
C SER A 13 10.89 -16.83 -12.31
N THR A 14 12.17 -17.19 -12.25
CA THR A 14 13.25 -16.52 -12.99
C THR A 14 14.41 -17.48 -13.20
N ARG A 15 15.39 -17.11 -14.04
CA ARG A 15 16.61 -17.91 -14.23
C ARG A 15 17.52 -17.79 -13.01
N PRO A 16 18.03 -18.89 -12.41
CA PRO A 16 18.88 -18.83 -11.22
C PRO A 16 20.10 -17.91 -11.37
N PHE A 17 20.67 -17.84 -12.57
CA PHE A 17 21.80 -16.98 -12.87
C PHE A 17 21.53 -15.49 -12.56
N GLN A 18 20.26 -15.06 -12.61
CA GLN A 18 19.86 -13.70 -12.25
C GLN A 18 20.25 -13.36 -10.81
N LEU A 19 20.17 -14.33 -9.89
CA LEU A 19 20.54 -14.18 -8.47
C LEU A 19 22.04 -14.41 -8.26
N VAL A 20 22.66 -15.32 -9.02
CA VAL A 20 24.11 -15.55 -8.99
C VAL A 20 24.88 -14.29 -9.36
N THR A 21 24.40 -13.51 -10.33
CA THR A 21 25.00 -12.22 -10.70
C THR A 21 24.67 -11.08 -9.71
N GLY A 22 24.18 -11.41 -8.51
CA GLY A 22 24.05 -10.47 -7.40
C GLY A 22 22.66 -9.84 -7.19
N ARG A 23 21.63 -10.19 -7.98
CA ARG A 23 20.27 -9.72 -7.68
C ARG A 23 19.75 -10.37 -6.40
N LYS A 24 19.01 -9.61 -5.59
CA LYS A 24 18.30 -10.12 -4.41
C LYS A 24 16.81 -10.11 -4.66
N TRP A 25 16.14 -11.20 -4.34
CA TRP A 25 14.69 -11.29 -4.37
C TRP A 25 14.17 -11.32 -2.93
N LEU A 26 13.45 -10.27 -2.55
CA LEU A 26 12.93 -10.05 -1.19
C LEU A 26 11.42 -9.78 -1.25
N GLY A 27 10.71 -10.08 -0.16
CA GLY A 27 9.33 -9.68 0.07
C GLY A 27 9.19 -8.89 1.37
N THR A 28 8.06 -8.23 1.56
CA THR A 28 7.73 -7.54 2.81
C THR A 28 6.24 -7.67 3.14
N ALA A 29 5.92 -7.71 4.42
CA ALA A 29 4.55 -7.62 4.92
C ALA A 29 4.43 -6.33 5.73
N PHE A 30 3.42 -5.50 5.42
CA PHE A 30 3.20 -4.21 6.08
C PHE A 30 4.46 -3.31 6.10
N GLY A 31 5.29 -3.38 5.05
CA GLY A 31 6.54 -2.61 4.96
C GLY A 31 7.62 -3.02 5.96
N GLY A 32 7.44 -4.11 6.73
CA GLY A 32 8.35 -4.54 7.80
C GLY A 32 8.12 -3.80 9.12
N VAL A 33 7.01 -3.06 9.24
CA VAL A 33 6.67 -2.25 10.41
C VAL A 33 6.01 -3.12 11.48
N LYS A 34 6.47 -2.99 12.72
CA LYS A 34 5.82 -3.56 13.91
C LYS A 34 4.69 -2.64 14.34
N GLY A 35 3.45 -3.01 14.00
CA GLY A 35 2.27 -2.15 14.16
C GLY A 35 2.17 -1.42 15.51
N ARG A 36 2.27 -2.13 16.64
CA ARG A 36 2.10 -1.48 17.96
C ARG A 36 3.26 -0.58 18.37
N SER A 37 4.50 -0.92 18.01
CA SER A 37 5.70 -0.27 18.54
C SER A 37 6.37 0.70 17.57
N GLN A 38 5.96 0.73 16.30
CA GLN A 38 6.58 1.56 15.26
C GLN A 38 5.59 2.41 14.47
N LEU A 39 4.30 2.02 14.41
CA LEU A 39 3.30 2.82 13.68
C LEU A 39 3.07 4.21 14.30
N PRO A 40 3.05 4.38 15.64
CA PRO A 40 2.90 5.72 16.23
C PRO A 40 3.98 6.70 15.76
N ASP A 41 5.24 6.27 15.67
CA ASP A 41 6.34 7.12 15.20
C ASP A 41 6.13 7.60 13.75
N MET A 42 5.59 6.73 12.89
CA MET A 42 5.24 7.09 11.51
C MET A 42 4.09 8.11 11.44
N VAL A 43 3.16 8.09 12.40
CA VAL A 43 2.11 9.11 12.48
C VAL A 43 2.73 10.45 12.85
N GLU A 44 3.65 10.48 13.82
CA GLU A 44 4.38 11.69 14.19
C GLU A 44 5.21 12.24 13.02
N GLU A 45 5.90 11.38 12.28
CA GLU A 45 6.60 11.73 11.04
C GLU A 45 5.66 12.35 9.99
N ALA A 46 4.46 11.79 9.83
CA ALA A 46 3.45 12.36 8.93
C ALA A 46 2.93 13.72 9.41
N MET A 47 2.72 13.90 10.72
CA MET A 47 2.27 15.17 11.31
C MET A 47 3.34 16.27 11.20
N ARG A 48 4.63 15.92 11.30
CA ARG A 48 5.74 16.83 11.02
C ARG A 48 5.92 17.15 9.54
N GLY A 49 5.32 16.35 8.65
CA GLY A 49 5.42 16.50 7.20
C GLY A 49 6.57 15.71 6.57
N ASP A 50 7.29 14.89 7.34
CA ASP A 50 8.36 14.00 6.86
C ASP A 50 7.77 12.90 5.93
N ILE A 51 6.54 12.46 6.24
CA ILE A 51 5.75 11.56 5.39
C ILE A 51 4.58 12.33 4.77
N ARG A 52 4.58 12.46 3.44
CA ARG A 52 3.50 13.13 2.70
C ARG A 52 2.32 12.19 2.48
N LEU A 53 1.26 12.33 3.28
CA LEU A 53 0.02 11.57 3.09
C LEU A 53 -1.01 12.28 2.19
N ALA A 54 -1.10 13.60 2.26
CA ALA A 54 -2.13 14.38 1.56
C ALA A 54 -2.23 14.10 0.05
N PRO A 55 -1.13 13.94 -0.72
CA PRO A 55 -1.21 13.66 -2.15
C PRO A 55 -1.87 12.33 -2.52
N PHE A 56 -1.98 11.38 -1.57
CA PHE A 56 -2.61 10.08 -1.82
C PHE A 56 -4.13 10.11 -1.63
N VAL A 57 -4.66 11.13 -0.92
CA VAL A 57 -6.10 11.29 -0.71
C VAL A 57 -6.68 11.99 -1.95
N THR A 58 -7.33 11.21 -2.80
CA THR A 58 -7.92 11.72 -4.05
C THR A 58 -9.40 12.06 -3.91
N HIS A 59 -10.10 11.43 -2.97
CA HIS A 59 -11.52 11.61 -2.75
C HIS A 59 -11.83 11.60 -1.26
N THR A 60 -12.85 12.37 -0.90
CA THR A 60 -13.37 12.45 0.47
C THR A 60 -14.89 12.50 0.39
N MET A 61 -15.60 11.62 1.10
CA MET A 61 -17.06 11.48 1.00
C MET A 61 -17.67 10.90 2.28
N PRO A 62 -18.98 11.07 2.52
CA PRO A 62 -19.65 10.47 3.69
C PRO A 62 -19.81 8.96 3.53
N LEU A 63 -20.04 8.27 4.66
CA LEU A 63 -20.29 6.82 4.70
C LEU A 63 -21.48 6.39 3.84
N ASP A 64 -22.50 7.23 3.69
CA ASP A 64 -23.67 6.96 2.84
C ASP A 64 -23.30 6.75 1.36
N ALA A 65 -22.15 7.29 0.92
CA ALA A 65 -21.64 7.17 -0.45
C ALA A 65 -20.61 6.02 -0.61
N ILE A 66 -20.53 5.07 0.33
CA ILE A 66 -19.48 4.03 0.31
C ILE A 66 -19.42 3.22 -0.99
N ASN A 67 -20.57 2.96 -1.64
CA ASN A 67 -20.59 2.21 -2.90
C ASN A 67 -19.95 3.01 -4.05
N GLU A 68 -20.10 4.34 -4.08
CA GLU A 68 -19.42 5.19 -5.06
C GLU A 68 -17.90 5.13 -4.88
N ALA A 69 -17.41 5.05 -3.63
CA ALA A 69 -15.98 4.86 -3.37
C ALA A 69 -15.44 3.56 -3.99
N PHE A 70 -16.21 2.46 -3.93
CA PHE A 70 -15.86 1.19 -4.58
C PHE A 70 -15.89 1.31 -6.11
N ASP A 71 -16.88 1.99 -6.69
CA ASP A 71 -16.96 2.21 -8.13
C ASP A 71 -15.74 3.00 -8.66
N LEU A 72 -15.34 4.05 -7.94
CA LEU A 72 -14.15 4.84 -8.27
C LEU A 72 -12.85 4.02 -8.18
N MET A 73 -12.76 3.11 -7.19
CA MET A 73 -11.62 2.18 -7.06
C MET A 73 -11.55 1.23 -8.25
N HIS A 74 -12.67 0.60 -8.64
CA HIS A 74 -12.71 -0.31 -9.79
C HIS A 74 -12.46 0.40 -11.12
N ALA A 75 -12.92 1.65 -11.25
CA ALA A 75 -12.69 2.47 -12.44
C ALA A 75 -11.25 3.00 -12.54
N GLY A 76 -10.40 2.77 -11.53
CA GLY A 76 -9.04 3.32 -11.49
C GLY A 76 -8.98 4.84 -11.36
N LYS A 77 -10.07 5.46 -10.87
CA LYS A 77 -10.20 6.91 -10.71
C LYS A 77 -9.81 7.39 -9.32
N SER A 78 -9.55 6.48 -8.37
CA SER A 78 -9.08 6.80 -7.02
C SER A 78 -7.71 6.19 -6.73
N ILE A 79 -6.92 6.91 -5.92
CA ILE A 79 -5.74 6.34 -5.25
C ILE A 79 -6.15 5.89 -3.84
N ARG A 80 -6.67 6.82 -3.04
CA ARG A 80 -7.37 6.56 -1.77
C ARG A 80 -8.60 7.46 -1.65
N SER A 81 -9.65 6.89 -1.07
CA SER A 81 -10.87 7.58 -0.66
C SER A 81 -10.92 7.58 0.86
N VAL A 82 -11.11 8.75 1.48
CA VAL A 82 -11.33 8.89 2.93
C VAL A 82 -12.83 9.02 3.18
N ILE A 83 -13.34 8.20 4.09
CA ILE A 83 -14.76 8.15 4.44
C ILE A 83 -14.98 8.79 5.80
N HIS A 84 -15.90 9.74 5.88
CA HIS A 84 -16.33 10.36 7.14
C HIS A 84 -17.64 9.76 7.64
N TYR A 85 -17.75 9.54 8.95
CA TYR A 85 -18.92 9.00 9.64
C TYR A 85 -19.46 9.98 10.68
#